data_AF-B5CXM1-F1
#
_entry.id   AF-B5CXM1-F1
#
_cell.length_a   1.000
_cell.length_b   1.000
_cell.length_c   1.000
_cell.angle_alpha   90.00
_cell.angle_beta   90.00
_cell.angle_gamma   90.00
#
_symmetry.space_group_name_H-M   'P 1'
#
loop_
_entity.id
_entity.type
_entity.pdbx_description
1 polymer ?
#
loop_
_entity_poly.entity_id
_entity_poly.type
_entity_poly.pdbx_seq_one_letter_code
_entity_poly.pdbx_strand_id
1 'polypeptide(L)'
;MEKRMTRLLRVLEVEFALFWILVVAGCVLYETDVLPQGSMVGDAQAEYILQTVGILLTVCLIPLSLRMFSLSLTRYVRQLSLPEALVSYRRWCEIRLAMLLAPALFNLTVYYTTLDVTSLLCMGMLLVASLFCVPGRGRLMRELDLQKDEPEK
;
A
#
# COMPACT_ATOMS: atom_id res chain seq x y z
N MET A 1 -18.98 -7.09 -20.11
CA MET A 1 -18.16 -6.04 -19.45
C MET A 1 -17.97 -6.33 -17.96
N GLU A 2 -19.04 -6.60 -17.20
CA GLU A 2 -18.99 -6.99 -15.77
C GLU A 2 -18.02 -8.15 -15.43
N LYS A 3 -17.98 -9.20 -16.27
CA LYS A 3 -17.06 -10.33 -16.06
C LYS A 3 -15.57 -9.93 -16.11
N ARG A 4 -15.20 -8.93 -16.93
CA ARG A 4 -13.83 -8.40 -16.96
C ARG A 4 -13.55 -7.55 -15.73
N MET A 5 -14.48 -6.68 -15.34
CA MET A 5 -14.36 -5.84 -14.14
C MET A 5 -14.20 -6.68 -12.87
N THR A 6 -15.05 -7.71 -12.70
CA THR A 6 -14.95 -8.63 -11.56
C THR A 6 -13.68 -9.46 -11.55
N ARG A 7 -13.16 -9.86 -12.73
CA ARG A 7 -11.85 -10.53 -12.82
C ARG A 7 -10.71 -9.58 -12.45
N LEU A 8 -10.75 -8.33 -12.89
CA LEU A 8 -9.74 -7.31 -12.54
C LEU A 8 -9.73 -7.01 -11.04
N LEU A 9 -10.92 -6.85 -10.44
CA LEU A 9 -11.05 -6.66 -8.99
C LEU A 9 -10.48 -7.86 -8.21
N ARG A 10 -10.74 -9.09 -8.68
CA ARG A 10 -10.20 -10.30 -8.05
C ARG A 10 -8.68 -10.36 -8.12
N VAL A 11 -8.09 -9.94 -9.24
CA VAL A 11 -6.62 -9.89 -9.37
C VAL A 11 -6.03 -8.86 -8.41
N LEU A 12 -6.67 -7.71 -8.26
CA LEU A 12 -6.21 -6.68 -7.33
C LEU A 12 -6.31 -7.14 -5.86
N GLU A 13 -7.36 -7.88 -5.52
CA GLU A 13 -7.53 -8.52 -4.21
C GLU A 13 -6.43 -9.57 -3.96
N VAL A 14 -6.04 -10.34 -4.99
CA VAL A 14 -4.90 -11.26 -4.92
C VAL A 14 -3.58 -10.52 -4.75
N GLU A 15 -3.34 -9.41 -5.46
CA GLU A 15 -2.15 -8.57 -5.30
C GLU A 15 -2.05 -8.01 -3.86
N PHE A 16 -3.18 -7.60 -3.29
CA PHE A 16 -3.25 -7.15 -1.90
C PHE A 16 -3.01 -8.28 -0.89
N ALA A 17 -3.60 -9.45 -1.12
CA ALA A 17 -3.32 -10.63 -0.30
C ALA A 17 -1.83 -10.99 -0.36
N LEU A 18 -1.22 -10.93 -1.54
CA LEU A 18 0.20 -11.18 -1.75
C LEU A 18 1.08 -10.18 -0.98
N PHE A 19 0.71 -8.90 -0.93
CA PHE A 19 1.38 -7.90 -0.08
C PHE A 19 1.38 -8.30 1.40
N TRP A 20 0.23 -8.67 1.95
CA TRP A 20 0.13 -9.09 3.35
C TRP A 20 0.91 -10.37 3.62
N ILE A 21 0.84 -11.33 2.70
CA ILE A 21 1.62 -12.58 2.77
C ILE A 21 3.11 -12.26 2.80
N LEU A 22 3.61 -11.32 1.97
CA LEU A 22 5.02 -10.93 1.98
C LEU A 22 5.45 -10.30 3.30
N VAL A 23 4.61 -9.42 3.88
CA VAL A 23 4.89 -8.81 5.18
C VAL A 23 4.94 -9.87 6.28
N VAL A 24 3.94 -10.76 6.34
CA VAL A 24 3.87 -11.84 7.34
C VAL A 24 5.00 -12.84 7.15
N ALA A 25 5.33 -13.20 5.90
CA ALA A 25 6.47 -14.06 5.59
C ALA A 25 7.78 -13.41 6.05
N GLY A 26 7.92 -12.09 5.89
CA GLY A 26 9.02 -11.31 6.45
C GLY A 26 9.12 -11.47 7.97
N CYS A 27 8.02 -11.29 8.70
CA CYS A 27 7.99 -11.52 10.15
C CYS A 27 8.41 -12.95 10.50
N VAL A 28 7.84 -13.96 9.85
CA VAL A 28 8.16 -15.38 10.12
C VAL A 28 9.64 -15.70 9.83
N LEU A 29 10.24 -15.11 8.80
CA LEU A 29 11.67 -15.27 8.51
C LEU A 29 12.55 -14.69 9.61
N TYR A 30 12.15 -13.56 10.21
CA TYR A 30 12.85 -13.00 11.35
C TYR A 30 12.64 -13.85 12.61
N GLU A 31 11.42 -14.31 12.89
CA GLU A 31 11.10 -15.17 14.04
C GLU A 31 11.77 -16.56 13.96
N THR A 32 12.05 -17.06 12.76
CA THR A 32 12.75 -18.35 12.57
C THR A 32 14.28 -18.23 12.67
N ASP A 33 14.79 -17.08 13.12
CA ASP A 33 16.24 -16.78 13.31
C ASP A 33 17.09 -17.00 12.04
N VAL A 34 16.46 -16.96 10.86
CA VAL A 34 17.17 -17.09 9.57
C VAL A 34 18.01 -15.83 9.30
N LEU A 35 17.63 -14.69 9.88
CA LEU A 35 18.33 -13.41 9.81
C LEU A 35 18.80 -13.00 11.21
N PRO A 36 20.03 -12.44 11.35
CA PRO A 36 20.58 -12.11 12.66
C PRO A 36 19.78 -11.01 13.34
N GLN A 37 19.05 -11.37 14.40
CA GLN A 37 18.32 -10.43 15.25
C GLN A 37 19.31 -9.62 16.09
N GLY A 38 19.05 -8.32 16.25
CA GLY A 38 19.81 -7.47 17.15
C GLY A 38 21.29 -7.25 16.80
N SER A 39 21.71 -7.49 15.56
CA SER A 39 23.12 -7.35 15.15
C SER A 39 23.70 -5.93 15.32
N MET A 40 22.84 -4.91 15.43
CA MET A 40 23.23 -3.51 15.68
C MET A 40 22.80 -3.00 17.06
N VAL A 41 22.38 -3.89 17.97
CA VAL A 41 22.06 -3.50 19.36
C VAL A 41 23.34 -3.06 20.05
N GLY A 42 23.42 -1.77 20.39
CA GLY A 42 24.54 -1.17 21.12
C GLY A 42 25.22 0.00 20.42
N ASP A 43 24.94 0.26 19.14
CA ASP A 43 25.43 1.46 18.44
C ASP A 43 24.31 2.50 18.27
N ALA A 44 24.31 3.49 19.17
CA ALA A 44 23.30 4.55 19.22
C ALA A 44 23.26 5.40 17.93
N GLN A 45 24.37 5.51 17.18
CA GLN A 45 24.39 6.27 15.93
C GLN A 45 23.71 5.50 14.80
N ALA A 46 24.02 4.22 14.66
CA ALA A 46 23.42 3.37 13.64
C ALA A 46 21.91 3.24 13.83
N GLU A 47 21.46 3.02 15.07
CA GLU A 47 20.05 2.96 15.45
C GLU A 47 19.32 4.26 15.08
N TYR A 48 19.86 5.40 15.50
CA TYR A 48 19.26 6.71 15.23
C TYR A 48 19.15 7.01 13.72
N ILE A 49 20.19 6.68 12.94
CA ILE A 49 20.17 6.90 11.48
C ILE A 49 19.10 6.02 10.83
N LEU A 50 19.05 4.73 11.17
CA LEU A 50 18.10 3.77 10.59
C LEU A 50 16.64 4.16 10.90
N GLN A 51 16.38 4.53 12.16
CA GLN A 51 15.07 5.02 12.59
C GLN A 51 14.68 6.31 11.86
N THR A 52 15.57 7.30 11.79
CA THR A 52 15.29 8.58 11.14
C THR A 52 14.94 8.39 9.67
N VAL A 53 15.68 7.53 8.97
CA VAL A 53 15.40 7.17 7.57
C VAL A 53 14.04 6.46 7.46
N GLY A 54 13.73 5.52 8.35
CA GLY A 54 12.45 4.81 8.39
C GLY A 54 11.25 5.73 8.57
N ILE A 55 11.35 6.67 9.53
CA ILE A 55 10.32 7.67 9.80
C ILE A 55 10.16 8.61 8.60
N LEU A 56 11.25 9.13 8.03
CA LEU A 56 11.20 10.04 6.90
C LEU A 56 10.57 9.38 5.67
N LEU A 57 10.91 8.12 5.40
CA LEU A 57 10.29 7.33 4.34
C LEU A 57 8.79 7.20 4.58
N THR A 58 8.36 6.84 5.78
CA THR A 58 6.93 6.67 6.09
C THR A 58 6.15 7.98 5.97
N VAL A 59 6.66 9.06 6.55
CA VAL A 59 6.01 10.38 6.53
C VAL A 59 5.91 10.94 5.11
N CYS A 60 6.86 10.65 4.22
CA CYS A 60 6.81 11.07 2.83
C CYS A 60 5.94 10.14 1.95
N LEU A 61 6.05 8.82 2.13
CA LEU A 61 5.41 7.84 1.25
C LEU A 61 3.92 7.68 1.51
N ILE A 62 3.44 7.85 2.76
CA ILE A 62 2.00 7.85 3.08
C ILE A 62 1.25 8.95 2.30
N PRO A 63 1.55 10.26 2.46
CA PRO A 63 0.81 11.31 1.75
C PRO A 63 1.03 11.25 0.24
N LEU A 64 2.21 10.82 -0.22
CA LEU A 64 2.49 10.65 -1.64
C LEU A 64 1.61 9.54 -2.25
N SER A 65 1.44 8.42 -1.55
CA SER A 65 0.55 7.33 -1.97
C SER A 65 -0.92 7.77 -2.08
N LEU A 66 -1.38 8.61 -1.14
CA LEU A 66 -2.73 9.16 -1.12
C LEU A 66 -2.95 10.23 -2.19
N ARG A 67 -1.97 11.10 -2.43
CA ARG A 67 -2.04 12.18 -3.42
C ARG A 67 -1.99 11.64 -4.86
N MET A 68 -1.20 10.60 -5.11
CA MET A 68 -1.21 9.90 -6.41
C MET A 68 -2.57 9.25 -6.70
N PHE A 69 -3.25 8.75 -5.67
CA PHE A 69 -4.61 8.22 -5.81
C PHE A 69 -5.64 9.31 -6.11
N SER A 70 -5.64 10.42 -5.37
CA SER A 70 -6.62 11.50 -5.62
C SER A 70 -6.44 12.15 -6.99
N LEU A 71 -5.18 12.34 -7.43
CA LEU A 71 -4.87 12.86 -8.76
C LEU A 71 -5.28 11.89 -9.87
N SER A 72 -4.99 10.59 -9.71
CA SER A 72 -5.43 9.58 -10.68
C SER A 72 -6.95 9.49 -10.71
N LEU A 73 -7.67 9.51 -9.58
CA LEU A 73 -9.13 9.54 -9.57
C LEU A 73 -9.68 10.78 -10.31
N THR A 74 -9.14 11.97 -10.01
CA THR A 74 -9.64 13.26 -10.54
C THR A 74 -9.37 13.44 -12.03
N ARG A 75 -8.17 13.07 -12.53
CA ARG A 75 -7.83 13.18 -13.96
C ARG A 75 -8.59 12.17 -14.82
N TYR A 76 -8.97 11.05 -14.23
CA TYR A 76 -9.31 9.85 -14.98
C TYR A 76 -10.81 9.59 -15.08
N VAL A 77 -11.58 9.94 -14.04
CA VAL A 77 -13.06 10.02 -14.10
C VAL A 77 -13.51 10.98 -15.20
N ARG A 78 -12.66 11.96 -15.58
CA ARG A 78 -13.02 13.03 -16.51
C ARG A 78 -12.62 12.78 -17.98
N GLN A 79 -11.82 11.76 -18.30
CA GLN A 79 -11.18 11.68 -19.63
C GLN A 79 -11.29 10.35 -20.39
N LEU A 80 -11.67 9.21 -19.77
CA LEU A 80 -11.52 7.92 -20.44
C LEU A 80 -12.73 6.99 -20.36
N SER A 81 -12.88 6.18 -21.40
CA SER A 81 -13.87 5.11 -21.49
C SER A 81 -13.68 4.09 -20.35
N LEU A 82 -14.78 3.62 -19.75
CA LEU A 82 -14.80 2.71 -18.59
C LEU A 82 -13.85 1.49 -18.64
N PRO A 83 -13.61 0.79 -19.78
CA PRO A 83 -12.75 -0.40 -19.78
C PRO A 83 -11.26 -0.08 -19.75
N GLU A 84 -10.81 0.96 -20.47
CA GLU A 84 -9.41 1.40 -20.41
C GLU A 84 -9.12 2.05 -19.07
N ALA A 85 -10.15 2.67 -18.48
CA ALA A 85 -10.10 3.21 -17.15
C ALA A 85 -9.56 2.16 -16.13
N LEU A 86 -10.20 1.00 -16.09
CA LEU A 86 -9.87 -0.02 -15.10
C LEU A 86 -8.43 -0.57 -15.22
N VAL A 87 -7.84 -0.61 -16.42
CA VAL A 87 -6.49 -1.17 -16.63
C VAL A 87 -5.39 -0.26 -16.09
N SER A 88 -5.43 1.05 -16.40
CA SER A 88 -4.41 1.95 -15.85
C SER A 88 -4.59 2.13 -14.35
N TYR A 89 -5.84 2.12 -13.88
CA TYR A 89 -6.14 2.14 -12.44
C TYR A 89 -5.46 1.00 -11.69
N ARG A 90 -5.51 -0.23 -12.25
CA ARG A 90 -4.80 -1.38 -11.69
C ARG A 90 -3.30 -1.11 -11.58
N ARG A 91 -2.65 -0.65 -12.66
CA ARG A 91 -1.20 -0.37 -12.66
C ARG A 91 -0.82 0.66 -11.61
N TRP A 92 -1.62 1.71 -11.44
CA TRP A 92 -1.39 2.72 -10.40
C TRP A 92 -1.57 2.17 -8.99
N CYS A 93 -2.57 1.30 -8.78
CA CYS A 93 -2.77 0.66 -7.50
C CYS A 93 -1.64 -0.31 -7.15
N GLU A 94 -1.16 -1.08 -8.12
CA GLU A 94 0.00 -1.98 -8.00
C GLU A 94 1.27 -1.20 -7.63
N ILE A 95 1.60 -0.13 -8.38
CA ILE A 95 2.75 0.74 -8.10
C ILE A 95 2.66 1.33 -6.70
N ARG A 96 1.47 1.77 -6.26
CA ARG A 96 1.25 2.31 -4.92
C ARG A 96 1.46 1.26 -3.83
N LEU A 97 0.94 0.05 -4.03
CA LEU A 97 1.12 -1.05 -3.08
C LEU A 97 2.60 -1.41 -2.95
N ALA A 98 3.31 -1.50 -4.08
CA ALA A 98 4.74 -1.75 -4.10
C ALA A 98 5.54 -0.63 -3.42
N MET A 99 5.13 0.63 -3.64
CA MET A 99 5.73 1.81 -3.02
C MET A 99 5.51 1.88 -1.50
N LEU A 100 4.43 1.30 -0.98
CA LEU A 100 4.18 1.14 0.46
C LEU A 100 4.84 -0.13 1.03
N LEU A 101 5.03 -1.16 0.22
CA LEU A 101 5.66 -2.41 0.63
C LEU A 101 7.14 -2.22 0.95
N ALA A 102 7.86 -1.50 0.10
CA ALA A 102 9.29 -1.22 0.29
C ALA A 102 9.60 -0.59 1.68
N PRO A 103 8.96 0.53 2.08
CA PRO A 103 9.18 1.10 3.41
C PRO A 103 8.58 0.23 4.53
N ALA A 104 7.55 -0.58 4.29
CA ALA A 104 7.00 -1.47 5.31
C ALA A 104 8.00 -2.58 5.65
N LEU A 105 8.60 -3.22 4.64
CA LEU A 105 9.65 -4.22 4.83
C LEU A 105 10.93 -3.60 5.41
N PHE A 106 11.25 -2.35 5.02
CA PHE A 106 12.35 -1.62 5.61
C PHE A 106 12.13 -1.38 7.11
N ASN A 107 11.00 -0.78 7.50
CA ASN A 107 10.69 -0.53 8.91
C ASN A 107 10.56 -1.84 9.72
N LEU A 108 10.10 -2.93 9.10
CA LEU A 108 10.11 -4.26 9.71
C LEU A 108 11.55 -4.75 9.97
N THR A 109 12.44 -4.58 9.01
CA THR A 109 13.86 -4.94 9.15
C THR A 109 14.55 -4.10 10.21
N VAL A 110 14.28 -2.78 10.24
CA VAL A 110 14.79 -1.89 11.30
C VAL A 110 14.27 -2.34 12.66
N TYR A 111 12.98 -2.66 12.78
CA TYR A 111 12.39 -3.17 14.01
C TYR A 111 13.11 -4.42 14.53
N TYR A 112 13.35 -5.44 13.70
CA TYR A 112 14.05 -6.65 14.16
C TYR A 112 15.55 -6.43 14.41
N THR A 113 16.14 -5.40 13.81
CA THR A 113 17.56 -5.08 13.99
C THR A 113 17.82 -4.23 15.25
N THR A 114 16.93 -3.28 15.56
CA THR A 114 17.09 -2.35 16.70
C THR A 114 16.18 -2.67 17.88
N LEU A 115 15.15 -3.50 17.68
CA LEU A 115 14.10 -3.84 18.66
C LEU A 115 13.28 -2.63 19.13
N ASP A 116 13.22 -1.57 18.33
CA ASP A 116 12.49 -0.35 18.68
C ASP A 116 11.01 -0.35 18.29
N VAL A 117 10.18 -0.01 19.27
CA VAL A 117 8.75 0.17 19.09
C VAL A 117 8.40 1.26 18.07
N THR A 118 9.25 2.26 17.85
CA THR A 118 9.02 3.33 16.87
C THR A 118 8.91 2.80 15.45
N SER A 119 9.82 1.92 15.05
CA SER A 119 9.84 1.28 13.72
C SER A 119 8.63 0.36 13.53
N LEU A 120 8.21 -0.33 14.60
CA LEU A 120 6.98 -1.13 14.62
C LEU A 120 5.73 -0.26 14.38
N LEU A 121 5.62 0.88 15.07
CA LEU A 121 4.51 1.82 14.87
C LEU A 121 4.51 2.39 13.44
N CYS A 122 5.70 2.70 12.91
CA CYS A 122 5.89 3.19 11.55
C CYS A 122 5.39 2.18 10.50
N MET A 123 5.80 0.92 10.66
CA MET A 123 5.34 -0.19 9.85
C MET A 123 3.82 -0.38 9.96
N GLY A 124 3.27 -0.32 11.16
CA GLY A 124 1.82 -0.40 11.40
C GLY A 124 1.04 0.70 10.65
N MET A 125 1.52 1.94 10.66
CA MET A 125 0.89 3.03 9.90
C MET A 125 0.91 2.77 8.39
N LEU A 126 1.99 2.21 7.85
CA LEU A 126 2.07 1.83 6.43
C LEU A 126 1.09 0.71 6.07
N LEU A 127 0.90 -0.27 6.95
CA LEU A 127 -0.10 -1.33 6.78
C LEU A 127 -1.53 -0.78 6.83
N VAL A 128 -1.81 0.15 7.74
CA VAL A 128 -3.13 0.81 7.80
C VAL A 128 -3.36 1.65 6.54
N ALA A 129 -2.33 2.36 6.06
CA ALA A 129 -2.41 3.09 4.80
C ALA A 129 -2.66 2.15 3.60
N SER A 130 -2.10 0.94 3.59
CA SER A 130 -2.34 -0.05 2.53
C SER A 130 -3.78 -0.59 2.56
N LEU A 131 -4.44 -0.65 3.72
CA LEU A 131 -5.87 -0.98 3.81
C LEU A 131 -6.75 0.07 3.13
N PHE A 132 -6.45 1.36 3.30
CA PHE A 132 -7.12 2.44 2.58
C PHE A 132 -6.86 2.40 1.07
N CYS A 133 -5.79 1.72 0.65
CA CYS A 133 -5.48 1.51 -0.75
C CYS A 133 -6.37 0.44 -1.40
N VAL A 134 -7.05 -0.43 -0.65
CA VAL A 134 -7.97 -1.42 -1.21
C VAL A 134 -9.23 -0.73 -1.74
N PRO A 135 -9.49 -0.77 -3.06
CA PRO A 135 -10.74 -0.26 -3.57
C PRO A 135 -11.86 -1.24 -3.29
N GLY A 136 -12.69 -0.92 -2.32
CA GLY A 136 -13.92 -1.65 -2.06
C GLY A 136 -14.78 -1.67 -3.33
N ARG A 137 -15.18 -2.88 -3.76
CA ARG A 137 -16.07 -3.09 -4.91
C ARG A 137 -17.31 -2.20 -4.83
N GLY A 138 -17.84 -1.98 -3.62
CA GLY A 138 -18.98 -1.10 -3.36
C GLY A 138 -18.70 0.40 -3.53
N ARG A 139 -17.47 0.90 -3.31
CA ARG A 139 -17.11 2.30 -3.61
C ARG A 139 -16.93 2.51 -5.11
N LEU A 140 -16.26 1.57 -5.78
CA LEU A 140 -16.10 1.63 -7.23
C LEU A 140 -17.46 1.52 -7.93
N MET A 141 -18.33 0.59 -7.53
CA MET A 141 -19.69 0.49 -8.08
C MET A 141 -20.54 1.71 -7.76
N ARG A 142 -20.43 2.31 -6.58
CA ARG A 142 -21.22 3.51 -6.20
C ARG A 142 -20.70 4.80 -6.84
N GLU A 143 -19.44 4.83 -7.29
CA GLU A 143 -18.89 5.90 -8.14
C GLU A 143 -19.17 5.64 -9.64
N LEU A 144 -19.37 4.39 -10.07
CA LEU A 144 -19.70 3.99 -11.45
C LEU A 144 -21.20 3.89 -11.74
N ASP A 145 -22.02 3.70 -10.71
CA ASP A 145 -23.48 3.73 -10.80
C ASP A 145 -23.88 5.19 -10.90
N LEU A 146 -23.73 5.69 -12.13
CA LEU A 146 -24.63 6.64 -12.76
C LEU A 146 -25.27 7.57 -11.74
N GLN A 147 -24.59 8.69 -11.48
CA GLN A 147 -25.32 9.95 -11.30
C GLN A 147 -26.35 9.95 -12.42
N LYS A 148 -27.59 9.59 -12.06
CA LYS A 148 -28.69 9.28 -12.96
C LYS A 148 -28.57 10.13 -14.22
N ASP A 149 -28.47 9.44 -15.35
CA ASP A 149 -29.23 9.81 -16.52
C ASP A 149 -30.71 9.95 -16.10
N GLU A 150 -31.05 11.04 -15.41
CA GLU A 150 -32.38 11.62 -15.48
C GLU A 150 -32.27 12.72 -16.52
N PRO A 151 -32.69 12.47 -17.78
CA PRO A 151 -33.04 13.57 -18.65
C PRO A 151 -34.15 14.35 -17.95
N GLU A 152 -33.85 15.56 -17.45
CA GLU A 152 -34.87 16.55 -17.15
C GLU A 152 -35.70 16.75 -18.42
N LYS A 153 -36.95 16.28 -18.36
CA LYS A 153 -38.01 16.60 -19.30
C LYS A 153 -38.47 18.04 -19.11
#